data_AF-A0A8J6XWV3-F1
#
_entry.id   AF-A0A8J6XWV3-F1
#
_cell.length_a   1.000
_cell.length_b   1.000
_cell.length_c   1.000
_cell.angle_alpha   90.00
_cell.angle_beta   90.00
_cell.angle_gamma   90.00
#
_symmetry.space_group_name_H-M   'P 1'
#
loop_
_entity.id
_entity.type
_entity.pdbx_description
1 polymer ?
#
loop_
_entity_poly.entity_id
_entity_poly.type
_entity_poly.pdbx_seq_one_letter_code
_entity_poly.pdbx_strand_id
1 'polypeptide(L)'
;MGLLKKKDKKTSSKMSARMAGGASGSQISSLRPRYVESLPPCTGNCPSGNDIRGWLTIISLREKLGLSLDEACEQAWRIEMETNPFPSVMGRVCPHPCETGCNRGQKDGPVGINSLERFIGDYALDHDLKAAPLEGEAPKDQKIAVVGAGPSGLSCAYQLARRGYKVTV
;
A
#
# COMPACT_ATOMS: atom_id res chain seq x y z
N MET A 1 -48.42 5.34 21.42
CA MET A 1 -48.26 3.86 21.39
C MET A 1 -46.84 3.55 21.83
N GLY A 2 -46.57 3.09 23.06
CA GLY A 2 -46.76 1.71 23.52
C GLY A 2 -45.48 0.91 23.19
N LEU A 3 -44.79 0.18 24.07
CA LEU A 3 -45.01 -0.31 25.42
C LEU A 3 -43.62 -0.67 25.97
N LEU A 4 -43.13 -0.01 27.02
CA LEU A 4 -42.08 -0.56 27.90
C LEU A 4 -42.79 -1.09 29.15
N LYS A 5 -43.13 -2.38 29.15
CA LYS A 5 -43.67 -3.06 30.34
C LYS A 5 -42.52 -3.44 31.27
N LYS A 6 -42.54 -2.86 32.49
CA LYS A 6 -41.78 -3.28 33.67
C LYS A 6 -42.14 -4.71 34.09
N LYS A 7 -41.19 -5.40 34.74
CA LYS A 7 -41.27 -6.30 35.92
C LYS A 7 -40.18 -7.38 35.82
N ASP A 8 -39.49 -7.85 36.87
CA ASP A 8 -39.59 -7.67 38.31
C ASP A 8 -38.23 -8.01 38.96
N LYS A 9 -37.95 -7.38 40.11
CA LYS A 9 -36.87 -7.74 41.03
C LYS A 9 -37.01 -9.21 41.46
N LYS A 10 -36.02 -10.05 41.17
CA LYS A 10 -35.78 -11.30 41.92
C LYS A 10 -34.48 -11.20 42.71
N THR A 11 -34.67 -10.81 43.97
CA THR A 11 -34.02 -11.34 45.18
C THR A 11 -32.71 -12.11 45.01
N SER A 12 -31.66 -11.47 45.52
CA SER A 12 -30.45 -12.08 46.09
C SER A 12 -30.74 -13.40 46.80
N SER A 13 -30.07 -14.46 46.35
CA SER A 13 -29.84 -15.68 47.11
C SER A 13 -28.37 -16.04 47.01
N LYS A 14 -27.60 -15.58 48.00
CA LYS A 14 -26.41 -16.21 48.58
C LYS A 14 -25.48 -16.94 47.58
N MET A 15 -24.54 -16.21 46.98
CA MET A 15 -23.26 -16.80 46.57
C MET A 15 -22.41 -16.99 47.84
N SER A 16 -22.56 -18.14 48.49
CA SER A 16 -21.56 -18.65 49.41
C SER A 16 -21.29 -20.09 49.04
N ALA A 17 -20.29 -20.31 48.18
CA ALA A 17 -19.61 -21.58 48.10
C ALA A 17 -18.21 -21.38 47.48
N ARG A 18 -17.23 -21.31 48.38
CA ARG A 18 -15.86 -21.84 48.26
C ARG A 18 -14.96 -21.28 47.16
N MET A 19 -14.12 -20.34 47.59
CA MET A 19 -12.70 -20.39 47.25
C MET A 19 -12.15 -21.79 47.61
N ALA A 20 -11.90 -22.60 46.59
CA ALA A 20 -11.14 -23.84 46.72
C ALA A 20 -10.22 -23.95 45.50
N GLY A 21 -8.93 -23.79 45.76
CA GLY A 21 -7.85 -24.58 45.16
C GLY A 21 -7.74 -24.64 43.63
N GLY A 22 -6.77 -23.88 43.12
CA GLY A 22 -5.75 -24.40 42.20
C GLY A 22 -6.20 -25.31 41.06
N ALA A 23 -6.50 -24.71 39.92
CA ALA A 23 -6.05 -25.24 38.65
C ALA A 23 -5.57 -24.06 37.82
N SER A 24 -4.36 -24.16 37.30
CA SER A 24 -3.80 -23.30 36.26
C SER A 24 -4.65 -23.46 34.98
N GLY A 25 -5.86 -22.90 34.98
CA GLY A 25 -6.71 -22.82 33.82
C GLY A 25 -6.11 -21.81 32.88
N SER A 26 -5.22 -22.27 32.00
CA SER A 26 -4.74 -21.48 30.87
C SER A 26 -5.94 -20.79 30.25
N GLN A 27 -5.89 -19.45 30.14
CA GLN A 27 -6.91 -18.68 29.44
C GLN A 27 -6.83 -19.00 27.94
N ILE A 28 -7.28 -20.20 27.55
CA ILE A 28 -7.34 -20.62 26.16
C ILE A 28 -8.67 -20.10 25.64
N SER A 29 -8.59 -19.10 24.77
CA SER A 29 -9.75 -18.62 24.03
C SER A 29 -10.39 -19.78 23.27
N SER A 30 -11.72 -19.92 23.36
CA SER A 30 -12.49 -20.86 22.54
C SER A 30 -12.52 -20.46 21.06
N LEU A 31 -12.09 -19.23 20.74
CA LEU A 31 -11.94 -18.74 19.38
C LEU A 31 -10.68 -19.35 18.76
N ARG A 32 -10.84 -19.97 17.60
CA ARG A 32 -9.72 -20.38 16.76
C ARG A 32 -9.29 -19.19 15.91
N PRO A 33 -8.01 -18.76 15.95
CA PRO A 33 -7.51 -17.75 15.03
C PRO A 33 -7.81 -18.20 13.59
N ARG A 34 -8.47 -17.35 12.82
CA ARG A 34 -8.61 -17.54 11.38
C ARG A 34 -7.60 -16.63 10.71
N TYR A 35 -6.77 -17.21 9.87
CA TYR A 35 -5.92 -16.41 9.00
C TYR A 35 -6.81 -15.64 8.03
N VAL A 36 -6.69 -14.32 8.05
CA VAL A 36 -7.36 -13.43 7.10
C VAL A 36 -6.25 -12.77 6.31
N GLU A 37 -6.24 -13.03 5.01
CA GLU A 37 -5.34 -12.34 4.10
C GLU A 37 -5.82 -10.90 3.94
N SER A 38 -4.94 -9.94 4.19
CA SER A 38 -5.23 -8.52 4.06
C SER A 38 -4.04 -7.85 3.38
N LEU A 39 -4.35 -6.95 2.46
CA LEU A 39 -3.34 -6.07 1.89
C LEU A 39 -2.77 -5.15 2.99
N PRO A 40 -1.50 -4.74 2.88
CA PRO A 40 -0.97 -3.66 3.68
C PRO A 40 -1.84 -2.41 3.50
N PRO A 41 -2.21 -1.68 4.56
CA PRO A 41 -3.10 -0.53 4.46
C PRO A 41 -2.63 0.56 3.49
N CYS A 42 -1.32 0.76 3.35
CA CYS A 42 -0.78 1.72 2.39
C CYS A 42 -1.12 1.35 0.94
N THR A 43 -0.91 0.09 0.56
CA THR A 43 -1.26 -0.44 -0.78
C THR A 43 -2.76 -0.49 -0.97
N GLY A 44 -3.51 -0.98 0.02
CA GLY A 44 -4.97 -1.10 -0.05
C GLY A 44 -5.70 0.24 -0.18
N ASN A 45 -5.12 1.33 0.34
CA ASN A 45 -5.68 2.67 0.23
C ASN A 45 -5.14 3.47 -0.97
N CYS A 46 -4.14 2.96 -1.69
CA CYS A 46 -3.60 3.65 -2.87
C CYS A 46 -4.52 3.39 -4.07
N PRO A 47 -5.16 4.42 -4.67
CA PRO A 47 -6.05 4.22 -5.83
C PRO A 47 -5.31 3.71 -7.07
N SER A 48 -4.01 4.03 -7.18
CA SER A 48 -3.14 3.59 -8.27
C SER A 48 -2.64 2.15 -8.09
N GLY A 49 -2.82 1.56 -6.91
CA GLY A 49 -2.39 0.19 -6.61
C GLY A 49 -0.89 0.02 -6.42
N ASN A 50 -0.17 1.09 -6.05
CA ASN A 50 1.28 1.07 -5.94
C ASN A 50 1.77 0.07 -4.87
N ASP A 51 2.86 -0.64 -5.16
CA ASP A 51 3.55 -1.50 -4.19
C ASP A 51 4.44 -0.67 -3.25
N ILE A 52 3.79 0.15 -2.42
CA ILE A 52 4.42 1.05 -1.46
C ILE A 52 5.33 0.28 -0.50
N ARG A 53 4.90 -0.91 -0.08
CA ARG A 53 5.69 -1.75 0.81
C ARG A 53 6.93 -2.30 0.12
N GLY A 54 6.84 -2.70 -1.14
CA GLY A 54 7.96 -3.20 -1.94
C GLY A 54 9.07 -2.16 -2.05
N TRP A 55 8.78 -1.01 -2.64
CA TRP A 55 9.81 0.00 -2.88
C TRP A 55 10.37 0.62 -1.59
N LEU A 56 9.55 0.80 -0.54
CA LEU A 56 10.05 1.24 0.77
C LEU A 56 11.00 0.21 1.39
N THR A 57 10.73 -1.08 1.20
CA THR A 57 11.55 -2.16 1.75
C THR A 57 12.93 -2.18 1.08
N ILE A 58 13.00 -1.97 -0.23
CA ILE A 58 14.28 -1.86 -0.95
C ILE A 58 15.15 -0.75 -0.38
N ILE A 59 14.59 0.46 -0.20
CA ILE A 59 15.35 1.59 0.33
C ILE A 59 15.74 1.37 1.79
N SER A 60 14.79 0.95 2.63
CA SER A 60 15.01 0.80 4.07
C SER A 60 15.93 -0.36 4.45
N LEU A 61 15.96 -1.42 3.65
CA LEU A 61 16.77 -2.61 3.89
C LEU A 61 17.98 -2.73 2.94
N ARG A 62 18.32 -1.67 2.20
CA ARG A 62 19.38 -1.70 1.18
C ARG A 62 20.69 -2.34 1.67
N GLU A 63 21.10 -2.05 2.91
CA GLU A 63 22.37 -2.57 3.48
C GLU A 63 22.31 -4.09 3.67
N LYS A 64 21.16 -4.62 4.07
CA LYS A 64 20.94 -6.07 4.20
C LYS A 64 20.85 -6.75 2.83
N LEU A 65 20.39 -6.01 1.82
CA LEU A 65 20.32 -6.46 0.44
C LEU A 65 21.65 -6.29 -0.30
N GLY A 66 22.67 -5.66 0.33
CA GLY A 66 23.95 -5.38 -0.30
C GLY A 66 23.89 -4.31 -1.40
N LEU A 67 22.86 -3.46 -1.39
CA LEU A 67 22.62 -2.41 -2.39
C LEU A 67 23.21 -1.08 -1.93
N SER A 68 23.85 -0.37 -2.86
CA SER A 68 24.15 1.04 -2.71
C SER A 68 22.87 1.88 -2.63
N LEU A 69 23.00 3.17 -2.25
CA LEU A 69 21.85 4.08 -2.29
C LEU A 69 21.27 4.17 -3.70
N ASP A 70 22.15 4.30 -4.69
CA ASP A 70 21.77 4.57 -6.08
C ASP A 70 21.01 3.39 -6.68
N GLU A 71 21.50 2.16 -6.45
CA GLU A 71 20.82 0.93 -6.87
C GLU A 71 19.47 0.76 -6.18
N ALA A 72 19.39 1.06 -4.88
CA ALA A 72 18.14 0.98 -4.14
C ALA A 72 17.10 2.00 -4.63
N CYS A 73 17.54 3.23 -4.94
CA CYS A 73 16.70 4.27 -5.51
C CYS A 73 16.20 3.92 -6.91
N GLU A 74 17.08 3.41 -7.79
CA GLU A 74 16.68 2.96 -9.12
C GLU A 74 15.66 1.80 -9.04
N GLN A 75 15.93 0.79 -8.21
CA GLN A 75 15.01 -0.35 -8.05
C GLN A 75 13.65 0.08 -7.47
N ALA A 76 13.66 0.94 -6.45
CA ALA A 76 12.44 1.50 -5.88
C ALA A 76 11.63 2.28 -6.93
N TRP A 77 12.30 3.10 -7.75
CA TRP A 77 11.67 3.82 -8.85
C TRP A 77 11.07 2.87 -9.89
N ARG A 78 11.77 1.79 -10.27
CA ARG A 78 11.25 0.79 -11.21
C ARG A 78 9.98 0.12 -10.70
N ILE A 79 9.94 -0.24 -9.41
CA ILE A 79 8.74 -0.81 -8.78
C ILE A 79 7.57 0.18 -8.82
N GLU A 80 7.81 1.45 -8.48
CA GLU A 80 6.77 2.49 -8.49
C GLU A 80 6.23 2.74 -9.91
N MET A 81 7.12 2.78 -10.90
CA MET A 81 6.78 2.97 -12.32
C MET A 81 5.94 1.84 -12.93
N GLU A 82 5.81 0.69 -12.28
CA GLU A 82 4.92 -0.37 -12.75
C GLU A 82 3.45 0.08 -12.79
N THR A 83 3.07 0.89 -11.81
CA THR A 83 1.68 1.33 -11.60
C THR A 83 1.52 2.84 -11.81
N ASN A 84 2.54 3.61 -11.46
CA ASN A 84 2.50 5.07 -11.48
C ASN A 84 3.59 5.65 -12.42
N PRO A 85 3.22 6.16 -13.61
CA PRO A 85 4.17 6.75 -14.54
C PRO A 85 4.68 8.14 -14.16
N PHE A 86 4.17 8.75 -13.08
CA PHE A 86 4.49 10.13 -12.70
C PHE A 86 4.85 10.26 -11.21
N PRO A 87 5.85 9.51 -10.69
CA PRO A 87 6.20 9.56 -9.26
C PRO A 87 6.60 10.97 -8.80
N SER A 88 7.34 11.73 -9.62
CA SER A 88 7.74 13.11 -9.29
C SER A 88 6.54 14.07 -9.19
N VAL A 89 5.49 13.85 -9.98
CA VAL A 89 4.27 14.67 -9.94
C VAL A 89 3.36 14.22 -8.80
N MET A 90 3.13 12.92 -8.68
CA MET A 90 2.23 12.34 -7.67
C MET A 90 2.73 12.63 -6.25
N GLY A 91 4.04 12.52 -6.00
CA GLY A 91 4.65 12.96 -4.74
C GLY A 91 4.52 14.47 -4.43
N ARG A 92 3.96 15.28 -5.34
CA ARG A 92 3.66 16.71 -5.09
C ARG A 92 2.18 17.01 -4.97
N VAL A 93 1.34 16.31 -5.76
CA VAL A 93 -0.09 16.66 -5.90
C VAL A 93 -1.04 15.65 -5.27
N CYS A 94 -0.59 14.43 -4.98
CA CYS A 94 -1.45 13.39 -4.40
C CYS A 94 -1.90 13.81 -2.98
N PRO A 95 -3.14 13.49 -2.57
CA PRO A 95 -3.60 13.73 -1.19
C PRO A 95 -3.14 12.64 -0.20
N HIS A 96 -2.41 11.61 -0.66
CA HIS A 96 -1.79 10.55 0.13
C HIS A 96 -2.73 9.82 1.12
N PRO A 97 -3.84 9.20 0.62
CA PRO A 97 -4.69 8.35 1.45
C PRO A 97 -3.94 7.15 2.05
N CYS A 98 -2.84 6.74 1.41
CA CYS A 98 -1.92 5.70 1.90
C CYS A 98 -1.28 6.05 3.26
N GLU A 99 -1.07 7.33 3.56
CA GLU A 99 -0.56 7.79 4.85
C GLU A 99 -1.68 7.85 5.91
N THR A 100 -2.88 8.25 5.51
CA THR A 100 -4.05 8.36 6.41
C THR A 100 -4.39 7.01 7.05
N GLY A 101 -4.32 5.92 6.28
CA GLY A 101 -4.56 4.57 6.78
C GLY A 101 -3.33 3.85 7.34
N CYS A 102 -2.19 4.54 7.52
CA CYS A 102 -0.95 3.89 7.94
C CYS A 102 -1.03 3.36 9.38
N ASN A 103 -0.64 2.08 9.58
CA ASN A 103 -0.59 1.45 10.91
C ASN A 103 0.27 2.20 11.93
N ARG A 104 1.27 2.97 11.48
CA ARG A 104 2.16 3.75 12.35
C ARG A 104 1.56 5.06 12.83
N GLY A 105 0.46 5.52 12.22
CA GLY A 105 -0.21 6.77 12.60
C GLY A 105 -0.58 6.84 14.10
N GLN A 106 -0.93 5.71 14.72
CA GLN A 106 -1.25 5.65 16.15
C GLN A 106 -0.04 5.49 17.08
N LYS A 107 1.16 5.31 16.52
CA LYS A 107 2.39 5.06 17.29
C LYS A 107 3.30 6.27 17.32
N ASP A 108 3.92 6.57 16.18
CA ASP A 108 4.95 7.61 16.02
C ASP A 108 4.74 8.47 14.77
N GLY A 109 3.56 8.35 14.15
CA GLY A 109 3.18 9.06 12.94
C GLY A 109 3.20 8.18 11.69
N PRO A 110 2.44 8.55 10.64
CA PRO A 110 2.48 7.82 9.38
C PRO A 110 3.88 7.88 8.76
N VAL A 111 4.20 6.88 7.95
CA VAL A 111 5.41 6.96 7.10
C VAL A 111 5.19 8.09 6.10
N GLY A 112 6.19 8.97 5.92
CA GLY A 112 6.16 10.03 4.91
C GLY A 112 6.33 9.47 3.50
N ILE A 113 5.33 8.75 3.02
CA ILE A 113 5.27 8.12 1.70
C ILE A 113 5.34 9.19 0.61
N ASN A 114 4.65 10.31 0.79
CA ASN A 114 4.65 11.48 -0.10
C ASN A 114 6.06 11.97 -0.39
N SER A 115 6.78 12.31 0.68
CA SER A 115 8.13 12.87 0.58
C SER A 115 9.10 11.89 -0.08
N LEU A 116 8.93 10.59 0.17
CA LEU A 116 9.75 9.55 -0.42
C LEU A 116 9.42 9.31 -1.89
N GLU A 117 8.14 9.29 -2.27
CA GLU A 117 7.71 9.19 -3.68
C GLU A 117 8.24 10.37 -4.49
N ARG A 118 8.14 11.59 -3.93
CA ARG A 118 8.75 12.79 -4.49
C ARG A 118 10.26 12.63 -4.65
N PHE A 119 10.96 12.19 -3.62
CA PHE A 119 12.41 12.03 -3.64
C PHE A 119 12.85 11.02 -4.71
N ILE A 120 12.20 9.86 -4.80
CA ILE A 120 12.50 8.83 -5.80
C ILE A 120 12.22 9.36 -7.21
N GLY A 121 11.11 10.08 -7.41
CA GLY A 121 10.78 10.70 -8.67
C GLY A 121 11.79 11.78 -9.10
N ASP A 122 12.23 12.62 -8.17
CA ASP A 122 13.24 13.66 -8.43
C ASP A 122 14.61 13.02 -8.71
N TYR A 123 15.01 12.02 -7.92
CA TYR A 123 16.22 11.25 -8.15
C TYR A 123 16.28 10.65 -9.56
N ALA A 124 15.15 10.09 -10.03
CA ALA A 124 15.06 9.52 -11.36
C ALA A 124 15.24 10.55 -12.49
N LEU A 125 14.77 11.78 -12.28
CA LEU A 125 14.99 12.88 -13.22
C LEU A 125 16.46 13.32 -13.23
N ASP A 126 17.08 13.44 -12.05
CA ASP A 126 18.48 13.86 -11.90
C ASP A 126 19.47 12.84 -12.50
N HIS A 127 19.11 11.55 -12.49
CA HIS A 127 19.93 10.45 -13.02
C HIS A 127 19.50 9.97 -14.41
N ASP A 128 18.59 10.69 -15.06
CA ASP A 128 18.05 10.39 -16.39
C ASP A 128 17.54 8.93 -16.56
N LEU A 129 16.92 8.38 -15.51
CA LEU A 129 16.42 7.02 -15.52
C LEU A 129 15.33 6.85 -16.58
N LYS A 130 15.44 5.79 -17.39
CA LYS A 130 14.51 5.50 -18.49
C LYS A 130 13.63 4.31 -18.18
N ALA A 131 12.35 4.46 -18.51
CA ALA A 131 11.42 3.35 -18.46
C ALA A 131 11.80 2.33 -19.53
N ALA A 132 11.77 1.05 -19.17
CA ALA A 132 12.01 -0.05 -20.08
C ALA A 132 10.67 -0.67 -20.53
N PRO A 133 10.63 -1.30 -21.73
CA PRO A 133 9.59 -2.25 -22.07
C PRO A 133 9.45 -3.31 -20.96
N LEU A 134 8.25 -3.88 -20.85
CA LEU A 134 8.03 -5.02 -19.97
C LEU A 134 8.87 -6.20 -20.46
N GLU A 135 9.39 -6.98 -19.50
CA GLU A 135 10.19 -8.15 -19.81
C GLU A 135 9.38 -9.14 -20.66
N GLY A 136 9.97 -9.61 -21.75
CA GLY A 136 9.34 -10.54 -22.69
C GLY A 136 8.39 -9.90 -23.72
N GLU A 137 8.12 -8.60 -23.67
CA GLU A 137 7.31 -7.92 -24.70
C GLU A 137 8.17 -7.56 -25.93
N ALA A 138 7.75 -8.05 -27.09
CA ALA A 138 8.34 -7.69 -28.38
C ALA A 138 7.59 -6.50 -29.01
N PRO A 139 8.24 -5.72 -29.89
CA PRO A 139 7.56 -4.68 -30.67
C PRO A 139 6.38 -5.24 -31.46
N LYS A 140 5.26 -4.52 -31.43
CA LYS A 140 4.01 -4.85 -32.11
C LYS A 140 3.80 -3.94 -33.31
N ASP A 141 3.12 -4.45 -34.33
CA ASP A 141 2.86 -3.70 -35.56
C ASP A 141 1.62 -2.80 -35.47
N GLN A 142 0.73 -3.08 -34.53
CA GLN A 142 -0.46 -2.26 -34.28
C GLN A 142 -0.07 -0.85 -33.82
N LYS A 143 -0.73 0.14 -34.43
CA LYS A 143 -0.60 1.56 -34.07
C LYS A 143 -1.81 1.99 -33.26
N ILE A 144 -1.58 2.71 -32.17
CA ILE A 144 -2.63 3.19 -31.26
C ILE A 144 -2.53 4.72 -31.18
N ALA A 145 -3.64 5.42 -31.38
CA ALA A 145 -3.75 6.85 -31.13
C ALA A 145 -4.44 7.09 -29.79
N VAL A 146 -3.85 7.94 -28.95
CA VAL A 146 -4.40 8.36 -27.66
C VAL A 146 -4.75 9.85 -27.75
N VAL A 147 -6.03 10.19 -27.77
CA VAL A 147 -6.46 11.59 -27.89
C VAL A 147 -6.41 12.27 -26.52
N GLY A 148 -5.42 13.13 -26.33
CA GLY A 148 -5.28 14.01 -25.16
C GLY A 148 -4.03 13.72 -24.33
N ALA A 149 -3.18 14.75 -24.18
CA ALA A 149 -1.90 14.67 -23.47
C ALA A 149 -2.00 14.98 -21.96
N GLY A 150 -3.14 14.69 -21.34
CA GLY A 150 -3.32 14.78 -19.89
C GLY A 150 -2.73 13.57 -19.16
N PRO A 151 -2.78 13.53 -17.81
CA PRO A 151 -2.26 12.42 -17.01
C PRO A 151 -2.86 11.06 -17.41
N SER A 152 -4.15 11.02 -17.73
CA SER A 152 -4.83 9.80 -18.17
C SER A 152 -4.29 9.28 -19.52
N GLY A 153 -4.19 10.16 -20.52
CA GLY A 153 -3.71 9.80 -21.85
C GLY A 153 -2.23 9.42 -21.84
N LEU A 154 -1.39 10.19 -21.16
CA LEU A 154 0.03 9.87 -21.03
C LEU A 154 0.26 8.57 -20.23
N SER A 155 -0.53 8.30 -19.19
CA SER A 155 -0.48 7.03 -18.47
C SER A 155 -0.88 5.85 -19.35
N CYS A 156 -1.93 6.01 -20.16
CA CYS A 156 -2.34 4.99 -21.13
C CYS A 156 -1.24 4.73 -22.16
N ALA A 157 -0.69 5.80 -22.74
CA ALA A 157 0.37 5.73 -23.73
C ALA A 157 1.63 5.06 -23.17
N TYR A 158 2.03 5.41 -21.95
CA TYR A 158 3.14 4.80 -21.23
C TYR A 158 2.97 3.28 -21.11
N GLN A 159 1.82 2.84 -20.59
CA GLN A 159 1.54 1.42 -20.38
C GLN A 159 1.48 0.64 -21.70
N LEU A 160 0.92 1.23 -22.76
CA LEU A 160 0.88 0.63 -24.09
C LEU A 160 2.27 0.55 -24.73
N ALA A 161 3.07 1.61 -24.64
CA ALA A 161 4.44 1.63 -25.16
C ALA A 161 5.31 0.56 -24.48
N ARG A 162 5.16 0.38 -23.16
CA ARG A 162 5.86 -0.70 -22.42
C ARG A 162 5.47 -2.11 -22.88
N ARG A 163 4.29 -2.28 -23.47
CA ARG A 163 3.79 -3.54 -24.04
C ARG A 163 4.10 -3.69 -25.54
N GLY A 164 5.01 -2.88 -26.06
CA GLY A 164 5.51 -2.96 -27.43
C GLY A 164 4.65 -2.27 -28.49
N TYR A 165 3.55 -1.60 -28.12
CA TYR A 165 2.69 -0.92 -29.10
C TYR A 165 3.31 0.41 -29.59
N LYS A 166 3.05 0.73 -30.87
CA LYS A 166 3.42 2.02 -31.46
C LYS A 166 2.33 3.04 -31.14
N VAL A 167 2.58 3.91 -30.17
CA VAL A 167 1.58 4.88 -29.67
C VAL A 167 1.86 6.29 -30.20
N THR A 168 0.80 7.02 -30.56
CA THR A 168 0.83 8.45 -30.86
C THR A 168 -0.16 9.17 -29.96
N VAL A 169 0.24 10.28 -29.35
CA VAL A 169 -0.58 11.13 -28.47
C VAL A 169 -0.88 12.45 -29.16
#